data_AF-A0A2V8NP94-F1
#
_entry.id   AF-A0A2V8NP94-F1
#
_cell.length_a   1.000
_cell.length_b   1.000
_cell.length_c   1.000
_cell.angle_alpha   90.00
_cell.angle_beta   90.00
_cell.angle_gamma   90.00
#
_symmetry.space_group_name_H-M   'P 1'
#
loop_
_entity.id
_entity.type
_entity.pdbx_description
1 polymer ?
#
loop_
_entity_poly.entity_id
_entity_poly.type
_entity_poly.pdbx_seq_one_letter_code
_entity_poly.pdbx_strand_id
1 'polypeptide(L)'
;MQTYIQNNLAGTAVAFRANPVAGGVDLLQSTGILRYNALQVEIRRRFAKGLSFQANYTFQKTLGNAFGTANNGNNNQSRFEPNLDNANPQLEYGRADYDAAHVFSFNGIFELPFGKGKRWLNRGGWVDRALGGFEMTSIVQVSSGPPMTITDPRGTLNRANRSSRETANSTLSGDQIKNLIGVFRTPCGVFFIDPSVININQQALAAGQCNNLGSGRASNGFGQPTFAGQVFFNNAPGEVGNLPRAFFNGPTYFNWDLGFIKNIHITERTRLQIRAEAFNVLNRTNFAVSNSSSDQQLTLFNINSTNFGRLTSTFSPRIIQFAARFEF
;
A
#
# COMPACT_ATOMS: atom_id res chain seq x y z
N MET A 1 0.17 36.17 -4.10
CA MET A 1 0.63 35.77 -5.45
C MET A 1 -0.46 36.14 -6.44
N GLN A 2 -0.24 37.15 -7.29
CA GLN A 2 -1.19 37.50 -8.36
C GLN A 2 -0.87 36.64 -9.58
N THR A 3 -1.80 35.81 -9.99
CA THR A 3 -1.64 34.95 -11.17
C THR A 3 -2.23 35.66 -12.39
N TYR A 4 -1.40 35.95 -13.38
CA TYR A 4 -1.82 36.51 -14.67
C TYR A 4 -2.01 35.38 -15.68
N ILE A 5 -3.10 35.41 -16.45
CA ILE A 5 -3.35 34.47 -17.54
C ILE A 5 -2.80 35.10 -18.83
N GLN A 6 -1.77 34.51 -19.42
CA GLN A 6 -1.25 34.93 -20.71
C GLN A 6 -2.19 34.42 -21.81
N ASN A 7 -2.91 35.33 -22.47
CA ASN A 7 -3.52 35.03 -23.76
C ASN A 7 -2.51 35.45 -24.84
N ASN A 8 -2.25 34.62 -25.86
CA ASN A 8 -1.21 34.77 -26.87
C ASN A 8 -1.42 35.94 -27.87
N LEU A 9 -2.04 37.04 -27.44
CA LEU A 9 -2.17 38.26 -28.21
C LEU A 9 -0.95 39.14 -27.94
N ALA A 10 0.06 39.01 -28.79
CA ALA A 10 1.26 39.84 -28.74
C ALA A 10 0.91 41.30 -29.09
N GLY A 11 1.39 42.26 -28.27
CA GLY A 11 1.48 43.68 -28.65
C GLY A 11 0.48 44.64 -28.01
N THR A 12 -0.50 44.18 -27.24
CA THR A 12 -1.33 45.07 -26.41
C THR A 12 -1.12 44.77 -24.93
N ALA A 13 -0.70 45.79 -24.17
CA ALA A 13 -0.66 45.72 -22.71
C ALA A 13 -2.10 45.62 -22.18
N VAL A 14 -2.65 44.41 -22.14
CA VAL A 14 -3.94 44.16 -21.50
C VAL A 14 -3.72 44.35 -20.00
N ALA A 15 -4.21 45.46 -19.46
CA ALA A 15 -4.20 45.72 -18.03
C ALA A 15 -5.14 44.72 -17.34
N PHE A 16 -4.57 43.65 -16.77
CA PHE A 16 -5.32 42.71 -15.94
C PHE A 16 -5.77 43.43 -14.67
N ARG A 17 -7.02 43.88 -14.65
CA ARG A 17 -7.68 44.38 -13.44
C ARG A 17 -8.01 43.16 -12.59
N ALA A 18 -7.54 43.12 -11.35
CA ALA A 18 -8.03 42.16 -10.38
C ALA A 18 -9.56 42.30 -10.30
N ASN A 19 -10.30 41.21 -10.53
CA ASN A 19 -11.76 41.24 -10.45
C ASN A 19 -12.14 41.42 -8.97
N PRO A 20 -12.66 42.59 -8.57
CA PRO A 20 -12.93 42.89 -7.16
C PRO A 20 -14.11 42.08 -6.59
N VAL A 21 -14.85 41.38 -7.46
CA VAL A 21 -16.02 40.55 -7.09
C VAL A 21 -15.65 39.06 -6.97
N ALA A 22 -14.43 38.66 -7.37
CA ALA A 22 -14.03 37.25 -7.33
C ALA A 22 -13.44 36.87 -5.94
N GLY A 23 -14.17 36.05 -5.18
CA GLY A 23 -13.69 35.47 -3.91
C GLY A 23 -12.65 34.34 -4.07
N GLY A 24 -12.44 33.84 -5.28
CA GLY A 24 -11.44 32.84 -5.63
C GLY A 24 -11.43 32.58 -7.14
N VAL A 25 -10.24 32.39 -7.72
CA VAL A 25 -10.05 32.08 -9.14
C VAL A 25 -9.25 30.79 -9.23
N ASP A 26 -9.74 29.84 -10.03
CA ASP A 26 -9.04 28.60 -10.32
C ASP A 26 -8.22 28.75 -11.59
N LEU A 27 -6.92 28.49 -11.49
CA LEU A 27 -6.02 28.45 -12.64
C LEU A 27 -5.92 27.01 -13.12
N LEU A 28 -6.34 26.77 -14.36
CA LEU A 28 -6.24 25.47 -15.01
C LEU A 28 -5.04 25.46 -15.95
N GLN A 29 -4.09 24.54 -15.70
CA GLN A 29 -2.89 24.39 -16.53
C GLN A 29 -2.65 22.91 -16.82
N SER A 30 -2.02 22.63 -17.97
CA SER A 30 -1.54 21.29 -18.34
C SER A 30 -0.04 21.19 -18.04
N THR A 31 0.31 21.23 -16.76
CA THR A 31 1.72 21.21 -16.26
C THR A 31 2.13 19.85 -15.68
N GLY A 32 1.28 18.85 -15.84
CA GLY A 32 1.52 17.49 -15.39
C GLY A 32 2.68 16.83 -16.15
N ILE A 33 3.64 16.29 -15.41
CA ILE A 33 4.75 15.48 -15.90
C ILE A 33 4.66 14.13 -15.20
N LEU A 34 4.76 13.06 -15.98
CA LEU A 34 4.79 11.68 -15.50
C LEU A 34 5.95 10.93 -16.16
N ARG A 35 6.69 10.15 -15.38
CA ARG A 35 7.77 9.27 -15.83
C ARG A 35 7.53 7.89 -15.25
N TYR A 36 7.39 6.90 -16.12
CA TYR A 36 7.20 5.49 -15.76
C TYR A 36 8.41 4.68 -16.20
N ASN A 37 9.03 3.97 -15.26
CA ASN A 37 10.11 3.02 -15.53
C ASN A 37 9.66 1.65 -15.04
N ALA A 38 9.82 0.61 -15.85
CA ALA A 38 9.44 -0.74 -15.44
C ALA A 38 10.36 -1.81 -16.00
N LEU A 39 10.41 -2.92 -15.29
CA LEU A 39 11.02 -4.17 -15.71
C LEU A 39 10.00 -5.28 -15.45
N GLN A 40 9.76 -6.13 -16.44
CA GLN A 40 8.89 -7.29 -16.31
C GLN A 40 9.65 -8.54 -16.72
N VAL A 41 9.63 -9.55 -15.86
CA VAL A 41 10.27 -10.84 -16.08
C VAL A 41 9.21 -11.92 -15.92
N GLU A 42 9.05 -12.73 -16.97
CA GLU A 42 8.19 -13.90 -16.95
C GLU A 42 9.04 -15.17 -17.14
N ILE A 43 8.83 -16.14 -16.25
CA ILE A 43 9.39 -17.48 -16.37
C ILE A 43 8.23 -18.46 -16.44
N ARG A 44 8.17 -19.23 -17.53
CA ARG A 44 7.12 -20.23 -17.74
C ARG A 44 7.72 -21.58 -18.05
N ARG A 45 7.28 -22.59 -17.30
CA ARG A 45 7.54 -24.00 -17.60
C ARG A 45 6.24 -24.68 -17.97
N ARG A 46 6.14 -25.14 -19.22
CA ARG A 46 5.05 -26.03 -19.66
C ARG A 46 5.12 -27.35 -18.89
N PHE A 47 3.97 -28.00 -18.72
CA PHE A 47 3.86 -29.24 -17.96
C PHE A 47 4.82 -30.30 -18.50
N ALA A 48 5.83 -30.65 -17.70
CA ALA A 48 6.83 -31.64 -18.05
C ALA A 48 7.35 -32.32 -16.80
N LYS A 49 7.42 -33.66 -16.82
CA LYS A 49 7.88 -34.49 -15.69
C LYS A 49 7.13 -34.17 -14.38
N GLY A 50 5.82 -33.94 -14.46
CA GLY A 50 4.96 -33.70 -13.29
C GLY A 50 4.96 -32.27 -12.75
N LEU A 51 5.63 -31.31 -13.42
CA LEU A 51 5.69 -29.92 -12.95
C LEU A 51 5.32 -28.96 -14.08
N SER A 52 4.40 -28.04 -13.78
CA SER A 52 4.11 -26.83 -14.56
C SER A 52 4.10 -25.63 -13.62
N PHE A 53 4.67 -24.51 -14.05
CA PHE A 53 4.58 -23.28 -13.29
C PHE A 53 4.74 -22.04 -14.17
N GLN A 54 4.27 -20.92 -13.64
CA GLN A 54 4.52 -19.58 -14.13
C GLN A 54 4.94 -18.69 -12.96
N ALA A 55 5.94 -17.87 -13.18
CA ALA A 55 6.40 -16.85 -12.25
C ALA A 55 6.52 -15.53 -12.99
N ASN A 56 5.91 -14.47 -12.45
CA ASN A 56 6.00 -13.12 -12.98
C ASN A 56 6.57 -12.19 -11.91
N TYR A 57 7.53 -11.37 -12.31
CA TYR A 57 8.08 -10.31 -11.48
C TYR A 57 8.00 -8.99 -12.23
N THR A 58 7.37 -8.00 -11.62
CA THR A 58 7.30 -6.63 -12.12
C THR A 58 7.97 -5.71 -11.13
N PHE A 59 8.98 -5.00 -11.59
CA PHE A 59 9.45 -3.77 -10.96
C PHE A 59 8.84 -2.59 -11.70
N GLN A 60 8.35 -1.59 -10.96
CA GLN A 60 7.90 -0.34 -11.54
C GLN A 60 8.28 0.83 -10.64
N LYS A 61 8.46 2.00 -11.26
CA LYS A 61 8.69 3.26 -10.58
C LYS A 61 8.05 4.39 -11.37
N THR A 62 7.01 4.95 -10.77
CA THR A 62 6.20 6.02 -11.33
C THR A 62 6.50 7.31 -10.58
N LEU A 63 7.04 8.32 -11.28
CA LEU A 63 7.34 9.63 -10.75
C LEU A 63 6.55 10.70 -11.50
N GLY A 64 6.11 11.74 -10.81
CA GLY A 64 5.34 12.81 -11.42
C GLY A 64 4.88 13.85 -10.42
N ASN A 65 4.18 14.86 -10.91
CA ASN A 65 3.58 15.92 -10.10
C ASN A 65 2.05 16.00 -10.24
N ALA A 66 1.47 15.17 -11.11
CA ALA A 66 0.04 15.08 -11.33
C ALA A 66 -0.35 13.60 -11.53
N PHE A 67 -1.06 12.99 -10.59
CA PHE A 67 -1.31 11.54 -10.58
C PHE A 67 -2.78 11.14 -10.83
N GLY A 68 -3.67 12.12 -10.98
CA GLY A 68 -5.08 11.92 -11.29
C GLY A 68 -5.85 11.22 -10.16
N THR A 69 -5.53 11.55 -8.91
CA THR A 69 -6.15 10.90 -7.75
C THR A 69 -7.65 11.11 -7.76
N ALA A 70 -8.39 10.02 -7.59
CA ALA A 70 -9.84 10.04 -7.52
C ALA A 70 -10.31 10.86 -6.31
N ASN A 71 -10.82 12.06 -6.57
CA ASN A 71 -11.83 12.65 -5.70
C ASN A 71 -13.07 11.75 -5.76
N ASN A 72 -13.22 10.93 -4.72
CA ASN A 72 -14.49 10.47 -4.17
C ASN A 72 -15.57 10.06 -5.19
N GLY A 73 -15.54 8.81 -5.68
CA GLY A 73 -16.70 8.10 -6.24
C GLY A 73 -17.42 8.68 -7.47
N ASN A 74 -17.07 9.89 -7.90
CA ASN A 74 -17.73 10.60 -8.97
C ASN A 74 -16.78 10.65 -10.17
N ASN A 75 -17.23 10.02 -11.25
CA ASN A 75 -16.61 10.03 -12.57
C ASN A 75 -16.72 11.42 -13.24
N ASN A 76 -16.34 12.49 -12.53
CA ASN A 76 -16.33 13.83 -13.08
C ASN A 76 -15.04 14.05 -13.87
N GLN A 77 -15.19 14.45 -15.13
CA GLN A 77 -14.12 14.85 -16.06
C GLN A 77 -13.39 16.15 -15.66
N SER A 78 -13.39 16.51 -14.37
CA SER A 78 -12.88 17.78 -13.82
C SER A 78 -11.78 17.59 -12.76
N ARG A 79 -10.96 16.52 -12.88
CA ARG A 79 -9.91 16.22 -11.91
C ARG A 79 -8.71 17.16 -12.06
N PHE A 80 -8.75 18.28 -11.36
CA PHE A 80 -7.63 19.20 -11.21
C PHE A 80 -6.88 18.87 -9.92
N GLU A 81 -5.57 18.62 -10.01
CA GLU A 81 -4.70 18.49 -8.83
C GLU A 81 -4.14 19.88 -8.48
N PRO A 82 -4.46 20.42 -7.30
CA PRO A 82 -3.92 21.70 -6.86
C PRO A 82 -2.46 21.52 -6.44
N ASN A 83 -1.60 22.49 -6.79
CA ASN A 83 -0.26 22.56 -6.23
C ASN A 83 -0.34 23.07 -4.79
N LEU A 84 0.45 22.47 -3.89
CA LEU A 84 0.74 22.98 -2.55
C LEU A 84 1.23 24.43 -2.64
N ASP A 85 2.08 24.73 -3.62
CA ASP A 85 2.55 26.06 -3.95
C ASP A 85 2.44 26.33 -5.45
N ASN A 86 1.67 27.35 -5.84
CA ASN A 86 1.60 27.80 -7.23
C ASN A 86 2.91 28.42 -7.73
N ALA A 87 3.75 28.96 -6.84
CA ALA A 87 5.08 29.47 -7.17
C ALA A 87 6.06 28.35 -7.51
N ASN A 88 5.90 27.21 -6.84
CA ASN A 88 6.84 26.10 -6.89
C ASN A 88 6.12 24.76 -7.12
N PRO A 89 5.61 24.49 -8.34
CA PRO A 89 4.95 23.23 -8.68
C PRO A 89 5.86 22.00 -8.58
N GLN A 90 7.19 22.17 -8.46
CA GLN A 90 8.12 21.05 -8.32
C GLN A 90 8.00 20.35 -6.96
N LEU A 91 7.40 21.00 -5.96
CA LEU A 91 7.13 20.37 -4.65
C LEU A 91 6.18 19.17 -4.75
N GLU A 92 5.34 19.14 -5.78
CA GLU A 92 4.44 18.01 -6.06
C GLU A 92 5.16 16.82 -6.70
N TYR A 93 6.38 17.02 -7.20
CA TYR A 93 7.11 15.98 -7.89
C TYR A 93 7.58 14.90 -6.91
N GLY A 94 6.96 13.72 -7.01
CA GLY A 94 7.23 12.61 -6.11
C GLY A 94 6.90 11.28 -6.75
N ARG A 95 6.84 10.23 -5.93
CA ARG A 95 6.37 8.91 -6.36
C ARG A 95 4.85 8.88 -6.38
N ALA A 96 4.26 8.16 -7.34
CA ALA A 96 2.81 7.98 -7.41
C ALA A 96 2.30 7.18 -6.21
N ASP A 97 1.10 7.48 -5.70
CA ASP A 97 0.55 6.77 -4.53
C ASP A 97 0.11 5.32 -4.86
N TYR A 98 -0.08 5.02 -6.14
CA TYR A 98 -0.39 3.69 -6.66
C TYR A 98 0.86 2.93 -7.14
N ASP A 99 2.06 3.46 -6.91
CA ASP A 99 3.31 2.83 -7.35
C ASP A 99 3.66 1.60 -6.50
N ALA A 100 3.26 0.41 -6.94
CA ALA A 100 3.69 -0.84 -6.32
C ALA A 100 5.07 -1.24 -6.86
N ALA A 101 6.13 -0.82 -6.17
CA ALA A 101 7.52 -0.93 -6.64
C ALA A 101 7.95 -2.33 -7.06
N HIS A 102 7.57 -3.35 -6.30
CA HIS A 102 7.88 -4.76 -6.60
C HIS A 102 6.63 -5.60 -6.46
N VAL A 103 6.28 -6.36 -7.50
CA VAL A 103 5.17 -7.31 -7.49
C VAL A 103 5.67 -8.64 -8.04
N PHE A 104 5.51 -9.70 -7.26
CA PHE A 104 5.82 -11.07 -7.65
C PHE A 104 4.56 -11.93 -7.54
N SER A 105 4.26 -12.67 -8.60
CA SER A 105 3.20 -13.67 -8.62
C SER A 105 3.75 -15.00 -9.12
N PHE A 106 3.38 -16.07 -8.45
CA PHE A 106 3.74 -17.44 -8.84
C PHE A 106 2.52 -18.33 -8.75
N ASN A 107 2.34 -19.17 -9.76
CA ASN A 107 1.36 -20.24 -9.76
C ASN A 107 2.01 -21.52 -10.30
N GLY A 108 1.85 -22.61 -9.56
CA GLY A 108 2.47 -23.89 -9.89
C GLY A 108 1.57 -25.08 -9.58
N ILE A 109 1.70 -26.12 -10.39
CA ILE A 109 1.07 -27.43 -10.18
C ILE A 109 2.18 -28.47 -10.23
N PHE A 110 2.26 -29.28 -9.17
CA PHE A 110 3.21 -30.37 -9.03
C PHE A 110 2.49 -31.68 -8.75
N GLU A 111 2.57 -32.61 -9.68
CA GLU A 111 2.13 -33.99 -9.49
C GLU A 111 3.21 -34.76 -8.73
N LEU A 112 2.82 -35.35 -7.60
CA LEU A 112 3.78 -36.13 -6.81
C LEU A 112 4.28 -37.35 -7.62
N PRO A 113 5.58 -37.66 -7.56
CA PRO A 113 6.22 -38.72 -8.35
C PRO A 113 5.99 -40.13 -7.80
N PHE A 114 4.84 -40.40 -7.19
CA PHE A 114 4.46 -41.70 -6.63
C PHE A 114 3.33 -42.35 -7.43
N GLY A 115 3.40 -43.68 -7.59
CA GLY A 115 2.36 -44.50 -8.22
C GLY A 115 2.64 -44.92 -9.67
N LYS A 116 1.62 -45.45 -10.35
CA LYS A 116 1.71 -46.13 -11.65
C LYS A 116 2.29 -45.19 -12.71
N GLY A 117 3.38 -45.62 -13.35
CA GLY A 117 4.03 -44.82 -14.38
C GLY A 117 4.80 -43.59 -13.85
N LYS A 118 4.99 -43.46 -12.53
CA LYS A 118 5.82 -42.42 -11.90
C LYS A 118 7.16 -42.99 -11.43
N ARG A 119 8.08 -42.09 -11.05
CA ARG A 119 9.49 -42.41 -10.73
C ARG A 119 9.64 -43.30 -9.49
N TRP A 120 8.75 -43.17 -8.50
CA TRP A 120 8.84 -43.87 -7.22
C TRP A 120 7.56 -44.65 -6.90
N LEU A 121 7.68 -45.74 -6.13
CA LEU A 121 6.57 -46.58 -5.65
C LEU A 121 5.66 -47.18 -6.76
N ASN A 122 6.22 -47.46 -7.94
CA ASN A 122 5.53 -48.09 -9.07
C ASN A 122 5.50 -49.63 -8.92
N ARG A 123 4.93 -50.16 -7.83
CA ARG A 123 4.87 -51.62 -7.56
C ARG A 123 3.50 -52.26 -7.86
N GLY A 124 2.52 -51.48 -8.35
CA GLY A 124 1.15 -51.95 -8.63
C GLY A 124 0.35 -52.30 -7.37
N GLY A 125 -0.91 -52.69 -7.55
CA GLY A 125 -1.80 -53.12 -6.46
C GLY A 125 -2.46 -51.98 -5.66
N TRP A 126 -2.86 -52.26 -4.42
CA TRP A 126 -3.58 -51.30 -3.58
C TRP A 126 -2.69 -50.14 -3.09
N VAL A 127 -1.39 -50.38 -2.92
CA VAL A 127 -0.38 -49.37 -2.55
C VAL A 127 -0.32 -48.25 -3.59
N ASP A 128 -0.42 -48.61 -4.86
CA ASP A 128 -0.44 -47.68 -5.98
C ASP A 128 -1.73 -46.83 -6.02
N ARG A 129 -2.90 -47.45 -5.79
CA ARG A 129 -4.16 -46.72 -5.60
C ARG A 129 -4.14 -45.79 -4.39
N ALA A 130 -3.50 -46.21 -3.29
CA ALA A 130 -3.40 -45.43 -2.07
C ALA A 130 -2.41 -44.27 -2.19
N LEU A 131 -1.32 -44.42 -2.97
CA LEU A 131 -0.20 -43.46 -2.99
C LEU A 131 -0.06 -42.67 -4.30
N GLY A 132 -0.75 -43.03 -5.38
CA GLY A 132 -0.72 -42.32 -6.67
C GLY A 132 -1.80 -41.24 -6.84
N GLY A 133 -1.63 -40.33 -7.80
CA GLY A 133 -2.66 -39.33 -8.14
C GLY A 133 -2.80 -38.16 -7.15
N PHE A 134 -1.71 -37.85 -6.44
CA PHE A 134 -1.62 -36.62 -5.66
C PHE A 134 -1.09 -35.46 -6.51
N GLU A 135 -1.75 -34.32 -6.41
CA GLU A 135 -1.39 -33.07 -7.06
C GLU A 135 -1.32 -31.97 -6.01
N MET A 136 -0.25 -31.17 -6.05
CA MET A 136 -0.08 -30.01 -5.20
C MET A 136 -0.19 -28.76 -6.08
N THR A 137 -1.04 -27.82 -5.69
CA THR A 137 -1.14 -26.49 -6.28
C THR A 137 -0.54 -25.47 -5.33
N SER A 138 0.11 -24.45 -5.88
CA SER A 138 0.73 -23.38 -5.10
C SER A 138 0.52 -22.06 -5.79
N ILE A 139 0.03 -21.06 -5.04
CA ILE A 139 -0.10 -19.68 -5.49
C ILE A 139 0.63 -18.80 -4.48
N VAL A 140 1.61 -18.02 -4.94
CA VAL A 140 2.34 -17.06 -4.10
C VAL A 140 2.16 -15.67 -4.67
N GLN A 141 1.84 -14.71 -3.82
CA GLN A 141 1.73 -13.30 -4.16
C GLN A 141 2.55 -12.50 -3.17
N VAL A 142 3.50 -11.70 -3.66
CA VAL A 142 4.31 -10.81 -2.85
C VAL A 142 4.29 -9.44 -3.49
N SER A 143 3.99 -8.41 -2.72
CA SER A 143 4.12 -7.04 -3.20
C SER A 143 4.66 -6.10 -2.12
N SER A 144 5.43 -5.11 -2.59
CA SER A 144 5.79 -3.95 -1.77
C SER A 144 4.51 -3.21 -1.36
N GLY A 145 4.48 -2.70 -0.12
CA GLY A 145 3.38 -1.85 0.31
C GLY A 145 3.29 -0.56 -0.51
N PRO A 146 2.11 0.08 -0.53
CA PRO A 146 1.91 1.33 -1.26
C PRO A 146 2.83 2.44 -0.71
N PRO A 147 3.27 3.38 -1.54
CA PRO A 147 3.98 4.57 -1.09
C PRO A 147 3.14 5.39 -0.12
N MET A 148 3.74 5.84 0.97
CA MET A 148 3.07 6.59 2.02
C MET A 148 3.73 7.96 2.24
N THR A 149 2.92 8.90 2.72
CA THR A 149 3.30 10.28 3.03
C THR A 149 2.87 10.60 4.46
N ILE A 150 3.73 11.26 5.22
CA ILE A 150 3.38 11.84 6.53
C ILE A 150 2.86 13.25 6.28
N THR A 151 1.61 13.52 6.65
CA THR A 151 0.90 14.73 6.25
C THR A 151 0.54 15.62 7.43
N ASP A 152 0.50 16.92 7.19
CA ASP A 152 -0.12 17.91 8.05
C ASP A 152 -1.38 18.49 7.37
N PRO A 153 -2.59 18.25 7.89
CA PRO A 153 -3.84 18.60 7.21
C PRO A 153 -4.18 20.10 7.22
N ARG A 154 -3.31 20.98 7.73
CA ARG A 154 -3.68 22.36 8.08
C ARG A 154 -3.52 23.37 6.94
N GLY A 155 -3.05 22.93 5.75
CA GLY A 155 -2.93 23.69 4.51
C GLY A 155 -2.53 25.14 4.70
N THR A 156 -1.23 25.35 4.89
CA THR A 156 -0.70 26.61 5.43
C THR A 156 -0.30 27.66 4.40
N LEU A 157 -0.23 27.31 3.11
CA LEU A 157 0.20 28.21 2.04
C LEU A 157 -0.92 28.62 1.06
N ASN A 158 -1.54 27.67 0.35
CA ASN A 158 -2.33 27.97 -0.86
C ASN A 158 -3.85 27.64 -0.76
N ARG A 159 -4.32 27.28 0.46
CA ARG A 159 -5.70 27.04 0.96
C ARG A 159 -5.86 25.64 1.59
N ALA A 160 -6.21 25.62 2.88
CA ALA A 160 -6.51 24.46 3.74
C ALA A 160 -7.30 23.32 3.06
N ASN A 161 -8.34 23.63 2.29
CA ASN A 161 -9.27 22.63 1.76
C ASN A 161 -8.86 21.98 0.42
N ARG A 162 -7.72 22.35 -0.16
CA ARG A 162 -7.27 21.81 -1.45
C ARG A 162 -5.89 21.16 -1.38
N SER A 163 -5.07 21.47 -0.38
CA SER A 163 -3.73 20.91 -0.23
C SER A 163 -3.65 19.83 0.86
N SER A 164 -4.48 18.78 0.71
CA SER A 164 -4.57 17.66 1.65
C SER A 164 -3.33 16.78 1.77
N ARG A 165 -2.37 17.01 0.89
CA ARG A 165 -1.12 16.26 0.76
C ARG A 165 0.09 17.06 1.21
N GLU A 166 -0.15 18.19 1.88
CA GLU A 166 0.91 18.92 2.57
C GLU A 166 1.64 17.97 3.52
N THR A 167 2.95 17.84 3.30
CA THR A 167 3.79 16.99 4.13
C THR A 167 4.03 17.65 5.47
N ALA A 168 4.33 16.87 6.51
CA ALA A 168 4.70 17.41 7.81
C ALA A 168 6.12 18.01 7.77
N ASN A 169 6.43 18.87 8.75
CA ASN A 169 7.79 19.24 9.06
C ASN A 169 8.40 18.20 10.02
N SER A 170 9.68 17.87 9.86
CA SER A 170 10.41 16.99 10.76
C SER A 170 11.83 17.48 11.02
N THR A 171 12.33 17.21 12.23
CA THR A 171 13.75 17.41 12.58
C THR A 171 14.65 16.29 12.04
N LEU A 172 14.07 15.19 11.56
CA LEU A 172 14.79 14.05 11.01
C LEU A 172 14.84 14.07 9.48
N SER A 173 15.93 13.53 8.93
CA SER A 173 16.01 13.23 7.50
C SER A 173 15.07 12.10 7.10
N GLY A 174 14.71 12.03 5.82
CA GLY A 174 13.84 10.99 5.29
C GLY A 174 14.35 9.56 5.55
N ASP A 175 15.67 9.34 5.56
CA ASP A 175 16.26 8.02 5.84
C ASP A 175 16.21 7.67 7.33
N GLN A 176 16.40 8.66 8.22
CA GLN A 176 16.18 8.45 9.65
C GLN A 176 14.71 8.10 9.95
N ILE A 177 13.77 8.73 9.24
CA ILE A 177 12.35 8.38 9.39
C ILE A 177 12.07 6.97 8.89
N LYS A 178 12.68 6.53 7.79
CA LYS A 178 12.53 5.13 7.32
C LYS A 178 12.96 4.11 8.38
N ASN A 179 13.93 4.44 9.24
CA ASN A 179 14.32 3.56 10.35
C ASN A 179 13.26 3.49 11.47
N LEU A 180 12.39 4.49 11.56
CA LEU A 180 11.23 4.50 12.47
C LEU A 180 10.01 3.78 11.89
N ILE A 181 10.07 3.35 10.62
CA ILE A 181 8.97 2.65 9.95
C ILE A 181 9.17 1.13 10.07
N GLY A 182 8.16 0.46 10.59
CA GLY A 182 8.20 -0.99 10.80
C GLY A 182 6.98 -1.48 11.54
N VAL A 183 6.79 -2.80 11.61
CA VAL A 183 5.66 -3.37 12.38
C VAL A 183 6.07 -3.55 13.83
N PHE A 184 5.61 -2.65 14.70
CA PHE A 184 5.84 -2.68 16.15
C PHE A 184 4.63 -3.29 16.86
N ARG A 185 4.82 -4.47 17.46
CA ARG A 185 3.76 -5.12 18.25
C ARG A 185 3.90 -4.71 19.70
N THR A 186 2.83 -4.16 20.26
CA THR A 186 2.76 -3.70 21.65
C THR A 186 1.56 -4.35 22.35
N PRO A 187 1.51 -4.38 23.69
CA PRO A 187 0.33 -4.85 24.43
C PRO A 187 -0.97 -4.11 24.05
N CYS A 188 -0.87 -2.85 23.58
CA CYS A 188 -2.02 -2.02 23.21
C CYS A 188 -2.33 -1.99 21.71
N GLY A 189 -1.69 -2.84 20.92
CA GLY A 189 -1.94 -2.99 19.49
C GLY A 189 -0.68 -2.91 18.66
N VAL A 190 -0.87 -2.80 17.34
CA VAL A 190 0.22 -2.80 16.37
C VAL A 190 0.39 -1.40 15.79
N PHE A 191 1.62 -0.91 15.78
CA PHE A 191 2.00 0.34 15.15
C PHE A 191 2.89 0.09 13.93
N PHE A 192 2.80 0.98 12.96
CA PHE A 192 3.66 1.02 11.77
C PHE A 192 4.76 2.08 11.86
N ILE A 193 4.62 2.99 12.82
CA ILE A 193 5.62 3.99 13.19
C ILE A 193 6.06 3.66 14.61
N ASP A 194 7.35 3.82 14.88
CA ASP A 194 7.91 3.62 16.21
C ASP A 194 7.07 4.39 17.26
N PRO A 195 6.49 3.72 18.26
CA PRO A 195 5.66 4.37 19.26
C PRO A 195 6.42 5.43 20.08
N SER A 196 7.76 5.39 20.12
CA SER A 196 8.60 6.36 20.85
C SER A 196 8.52 7.79 20.30
N VAL A 197 8.09 7.97 19.05
CA VAL A 197 7.93 9.30 18.43
C VAL A 197 6.48 9.80 18.40
N ILE A 198 5.59 9.09 19.09
CA ILE A 198 4.17 9.42 19.21
C ILE A 198 3.94 9.95 20.63
N ASN A 199 3.05 10.93 20.79
CA ASN A 199 2.64 11.46 22.07
C ASN A 199 1.79 10.45 22.83
N ILE A 200 2.46 9.44 23.35
CA ILE A 200 1.90 8.40 24.19
C ILE A 200 2.76 8.12 25.42
N ASN A 201 2.12 7.68 26.50
CA ASN A 201 2.79 7.22 27.71
C ASN A 201 3.44 5.85 27.47
N GLN A 202 4.77 5.84 27.32
CA GLN A 202 5.54 4.63 27.00
C GLN A 202 5.51 3.59 28.12
N GLN A 203 5.47 4.02 29.39
CA GLN A 203 5.37 3.11 30.53
C GLN A 203 3.99 2.41 30.54
N ALA A 204 2.92 3.17 30.30
CA ALA A 204 1.57 2.63 30.19
C ALA A 204 1.45 1.67 28.98
N LEU A 205 2.07 2.01 27.85
CA LEU A 205 2.14 1.15 26.67
C LEU A 205 2.81 -0.20 26.99
N ALA A 206 3.98 -0.16 27.64
CA ALA A 206 4.71 -1.35 28.04
C ALA A 206 3.94 -2.19 29.08
N ALA A 207 3.18 -1.55 29.98
CA ALA A 207 2.35 -2.20 30.98
C ALA A 207 0.97 -2.68 30.44
N GLY A 208 0.64 -2.43 29.17
CA GLY A 208 -0.68 -2.78 28.61
C GLY A 208 -1.86 -1.95 29.12
N GLN A 209 -1.60 -0.75 29.63
CA GLN A 209 -2.61 0.17 30.15
C GLN A 209 -3.16 1.06 29.02
N CYS A 210 -3.98 0.46 28.14
CA CYS A 210 -4.33 1.07 26.85
C CYS A 210 -5.32 2.25 26.91
N ASN A 211 -5.99 2.44 28.05
CA ASN A 211 -6.95 3.53 28.23
C ASN A 211 -6.29 4.87 28.60
N ASN A 212 -5.02 4.86 29.01
CA ASN A 212 -4.28 6.03 29.49
C ASN A 212 -3.03 6.32 28.65
N LEU A 213 -3.10 6.04 27.35
CA LEU A 213 -1.95 6.21 26.47
C LEU A 213 -1.65 7.66 26.13
N GLY A 214 -2.54 8.62 26.38
CA GLY A 214 -2.34 10.02 25.96
C GLY A 214 -3.01 10.30 24.61
N SER A 215 -2.51 11.28 23.85
CA SER A 215 -3.23 11.80 22.68
C SER A 215 -3.13 10.90 21.44
N GLY A 216 -2.07 10.08 21.32
CA GLY A 216 -1.81 9.27 20.12
C GLY A 216 -1.43 10.06 18.87
N ARG A 217 -1.20 11.37 19.01
CA ARG A 217 -0.78 12.27 17.93
C ARG A 217 0.74 12.28 17.79
N ALA A 218 1.24 12.51 16.59
CA ALA A 218 2.67 12.71 16.35
C ALA A 218 3.12 14.17 16.44
N SER A 219 2.19 15.11 16.34
CA SER A 219 2.47 16.54 16.48
C SER A 219 1.51 17.19 17.47
N ASN A 220 2.04 18.15 18.21
CA ASN A 220 1.27 19.04 19.06
C ASN A 220 1.90 20.44 18.99
N GLY A 221 1.55 21.18 17.93
CA GLY A 221 2.11 22.50 17.66
C GLY A 221 3.33 22.49 16.76
N PHE A 222 3.92 23.66 16.58
CA PHE A 222 4.91 23.97 15.57
C PHE A 222 6.27 24.28 16.22
N GLY A 223 7.36 23.99 15.52
CA GLY A 223 8.69 24.56 15.79
C GLY A 223 9.40 24.13 17.08
N GLN A 224 8.74 23.53 18.08
CA GLN A 224 9.34 23.05 19.33
C GLN A 224 8.68 21.76 19.83
N PRO A 225 9.46 20.80 20.37
CA PRO A 225 8.92 19.55 20.91
C PRO A 225 8.15 19.80 22.20
N THR A 226 6.94 19.27 22.28
CA THR A 226 6.05 19.38 23.46
C THR A 226 5.96 18.08 24.27
N PHE A 227 6.50 17.00 23.72
CA PHE A 227 6.63 15.71 24.40
C PHE A 227 7.95 15.04 24.02
N ALA A 228 8.42 14.13 24.87
CA ALA A 228 9.67 13.40 24.64
C ALA A 228 9.56 12.53 23.37
N GLY A 229 10.55 12.65 22.48
CA GLY A 229 10.58 11.90 21.22
C GLY A 229 9.80 12.54 20.07
N GLN A 230 9.21 13.74 20.24
CA GLN A 230 8.54 14.43 19.14
C GLN A 230 9.53 14.78 18.02
N VAL A 231 9.31 14.21 16.84
CA VAL A 231 10.09 14.51 15.62
C VAL A 231 9.25 15.08 14.49
N PHE A 232 7.93 15.06 14.62
CA PHE A 232 7.00 15.62 13.64
C PHE A 232 6.41 16.92 14.17
N PHE A 233 6.32 17.88 13.28
CA PHE A 233 5.86 19.22 13.56
C PHE A 233 4.88 19.66 12.50
N ASN A 234 3.93 20.40 12.99
CA ASN A 234 3.03 21.19 12.21
C ASN A 234 3.77 22.31 11.44
N ASN A 235 3.40 22.55 10.18
CA ASN A 235 3.99 23.63 9.36
C ASN A 235 3.48 24.99 9.81
N ALA A 236 4.34 26.01 9.89
CA ALA A 236 3.89 27.34 10.30
C ALA A 236 3.05 28.02 9.19
N PRO A 237 2.23 29.03 9.51
CA PRO A 237 1.48 29.77 8.49
C PRO A 237 2.42 30.32 7.39
N GLY A 238 2.12 30.03 6.12
CA GLY A 238 2.93 30.45 4.97
C GLY A 238 4.15 29.58 4.67
N GLU A 239 4.32 28.44 5.33
CA GLU A 239 5.39 27.48 5.05
C GLU A 239 4.88 26.24 4.31
N VAL A 240 5.79 25.34 3.96
CA VAL A 240 5.46 24.00 3.45
C VAL A 240 6.26 22.98 4.25
N GLY A 241 5.78 21.74 4.30
CA GLY A 241 6.51 20.65 4.94
C GLY A 241 7.87 20.41 4.29
N ASN A 242 8.84 20.02 5.10
CA ASN A 242 10.18 19.66 4.63
C ASN A 242 10.31 18.18 4.27
N LEU A 243 9.31 17.35 4.59
CA LEU A 243 9.32 15.94 4.24
C LEU A 243 8.97 15.74 2.76
N PRO A 244 9.67 14.82 2.07
CA PRO A 244 9.30 14.45 0.72
C PRO A 244 7.97 13.70 0.68
N ARG A 245 7.29 13.74 -0.45
CA ARG A 245 6.05 12.98 -0.67
C ARG A 245 6.36 11.52 -1.01
N ALA A 246 5.51 10.60 -0.55
CA ALA A 246 5.51 9.19 -0.96
C ALA A 246 6.87 8.47 -0.77
N PHE A 247 7.65 8.86 0.24
CA PHE A 247 9.07 8.54 0.38
C PHE A 247 9.39 7.22 1.09
N PHE A 248 8.40 6.61 1.74
CA PHE A 248 8.51 5.29 2.37
C PHE A 248 7.37 4.38 1.90
N ASN A 249 7.50 3.08 2.11
CA ASN A 249 6.48 2.09 1.75
C ASN A 249 5.67 1.68 2.98
N GLY A 250 4.38 1.42 2.78
CA GLY A 250 3.53 0.74 3.75
C GLY A 250 3.94 -0.72 3.99
N PRO A 251 3.19 -1.45 4.84
CA PRO A 251 3.42 -2.85 5.12
C PRO A 251 3.46 -3.71 3.84
N THR A 252 4.40 -4.65 3.77
CA THR A 252 4.50 -5.57 2.64
C THR A 252 3.39 -6.61 2.68
N TYR A 253 2.85 -6.92 1.51
CA TYR A 253 1.88 -8.00 1.34
C TYR A 253 2.62 -9.28 0.94
N PHE A 254 2.32 -10.39 1.62
CA PHE A 254 2.81 -11.72 1.29
C PHE A 254 1.69 -12.71 1.57
N ASN A 255 1.27 -13.43 0.54
CA ASN A 255 0.30 -14.51 0.64
C ASN A 255 0.81 -15.76 -0.06
N TRP A 256 0.59 -16.91 0.57
CA TRP A 256 0.87 -18.21 -0.02
C TRP A 256 -0.32 -19.12 0.20
N ASP A 257 -0.96 -19.51 -0.89
CA ASP A 257 -2.04 -20.49 -0.90
C ASP A 257 -1.51 -21.83 -1.39
N LEU A 258 -1.90 -22.89 -0.70
CA LEU A 258 -1.54 -24.26 -1.04
C LEU A 258 -2.80 -25.11 -1.19
N GLY A 259 -2.88 -25.86 -2.28
CA GLY A 259 -3.91 -26.87 -2.50
C GLY A 259 -3.29 -28.25 -2.63
N PHE A 260 -3.98 -29.25 -2.12
CA PHE A 260 -3.61 -30.65 -2.23
C PHE A 260 -4.82 -31.44 -2.70
N ILE A 261 -4.65 -32.13 -3.82
CA ILE A 261 -5.70 -32.87 -4.49
C ILE A 261 -5.27 -34.33 -4.55
N LYS A 262 -6.19 -35.23 -4.19
CA LYS A 262 -6.02 -36.67 -4.34
C LYS A 262 -7.13 -37.22 -5.20
N ASN A 263 -6.73 -37.88 -6.28
CA ASN A 263 -7.63 -38.54 -7.21
C ASN A 263 -7.63 -40.05 -6.98
N ILE A 264 -8.76 -40.59 -6.54
CA ILE A 264 -8.95 -42.02 -6.22
C ILE A 264 -9.87 -42.62 -7.27
N HIS A 265 -9.34 -43.51 -8.08
CA HIS A 265 -10.13 -44.29 -9.05
C HIS A 265 -10.74 -45.50 -8.34
N ILE A 266 -12.07 -45.53 -8.21
CA ILE A 266 -12.80 -46.59 -7.53
C ILE A 266 -13.12 -47.71 -8.55
N THR A 267 -13.72 -47.35 -9.68
CA THR A 267 -13.94 -48.23 -10.84
C THR A 267 -13.42 -47.57 -12.11
N GLU A 268 -13.70 -48.16 -13.28
CA GLU A 268 -13.39 -47.55 -14.58
C GLU A 268 -14.29 -46.35 -14.90
N ARG A 269 -15.46 -46.25 -14.26
CA ARG A 269 -16.44 -45.17 -14.50
C ARG A 269 -16.54 -44.19 -13.33
N THR A 270 -16.12 -44.59 -12.13
CA THR A 270 -16.29 -43.80 -10.91
C THR A 270 -14.97 -43.33 -10.29
N ARG A 271 -14.92 -42.05 -9.92
CA ARG A 271 -13.76 -41.40 -9.29
C ARG A 271 -14.19 -40.58 -8.07
N LEU A 272 -13.43 -40.70 -6.99
CA LEU A 272 -13.51 -39.81 -5.84
C LEU A 272 -12.31 -38.86 -5.85
N GLN A 273 -12.58 -37.56 -5.80
CA GLN A 273 -11.57 -36.53 -5.63
C GLN A 273 -11.69 -35.92 -4.24
N ILE A 274 -10.58 -35.89 -3.50
CA ILE A 274 -10.47 -35.21 -2.22
C ILE A 274 -9.57 -34.00 -2.42
N ARG A 275 -10.00 -32.84 -1.93
CA ARG A 275 -9.23 -31.59 -1.96
C ARG A 275 -9.08 -31.05 -0.55
N ALA A 276 -7.88 -30.58 -0.24
CA ALA A 276 -7.59 -29.77 0.93
C ALA A 276 -6.91 -28.49 0.44
N GLU A 277 -7.46 -27.34 0.79
CA GLU A 277 -6.91 -26.04 0.38
C GLU A 277 -6.69 -25.19 1.62
N ALA A 278 -5.52 -24.54 1.68
CA ALA A 278 -5.13 -23.62 2.73
C ALA A 278 -4.79 -22.27 2.10
N PHE A 279 -5.67 -21.29 2.29
CA PHE A 279 -5.39 -19.89 1.97
C PHE A 279 -4.54 -19.28 3.06
N ASN A 280 -3.52 -18.48 2.71
CA ASN A 280 -2.54 -17.97 3.66
C ASN A 280 -1.98 -19.08 4.56
N VAL A 281 -1.37 -20.11 3.95
CA VAL A 281 -0.93 -21.34 4.62
C VAL A 281 0.05 -21.08 5.77
N LEU A 282 0.90 -20.05 5.64
CA LEU A 282 1.84 -19.61 6.67
C LEU A 282 1.18 -18.84 7.82
N ASN A 283 -0.11 -18.52 7.71
CA ASN A 283 -0.84 -17.68 8.65
C ASN A 283 -0.13 -16.35 8.93
N ARG A 284 0.48 -15.74 7.90
CA ARG A 284 1.14 -14.44 8.03
C ARG A 284 0.08 -13.36 8.11
N THR A 285 0.16 -12.49 9.12
CA THR A 285 -0.70 -11.30 9.18
C THR A 285 -0.28 -10.31 8.09
N ASN A 286 -1.17 -10.09 7.13
CA ASN A 286 -1.04 -9.03 6.15
C ASN A 286 -1.80 -7.81 6.66
N PHE A 287 -1.08 -6.75 7.03
CA PHE A 287 -1.70 -5.52 7.49
C PHE A 287 -2.24 -4.72 6.32
N ALA A 288 -3.47 -4.25 6.45
CA ALA A 288 -4.05 -3.31 5.52
C ALA A 288 -3.82 -1.91 6.08
N VAL A 289 -3.40 -0.99 5.21
CA VAL A 289 -3.42 0.44 5.51
C VAL A 289 -4.70 0.99 4.90
N SER A 290 -5.68 1.33 5.76
CA SER A 290 -6.92 1.95 5.30
C SER A 290 -6.64 3.38 4.86
N ASN A 291 -6.47 3.56 3.57
CA ASN A 291 -6.46 4.88 2.95
C ASN A 291 -7.91 5.26 2.62
N SER A 292 -8.69 5.62 3.64
CA SER A 292 -10.06 6.09 3.43
C SER A 292 -10.01 7.47 2.75
N SER A 293 -10.24 7.52 1.44
CA SER A 293 -10.21 8.76 0.63
C SER A 293 -11.51 9.57 0.69
N SER A 294 -12.40 9.28 1.65
CA SER A 294 -13.68 10.00 1.81
C SER A 294 -13.52 11.32 2.55
N ASP A 295 -12.47 11.43 3.36
CA ASP A 295 -12.01 12.70 3.89
C ASP A 295 -10.56 12.85 3.43
N GLN A 296 -10.17 14.06 3.11
CA GLN A 296 -8.87 14.41 2.56
C GLN A 296 -7.73 14.25 3.60
N GLN A 297 -7.83 13.26 4.48
CA GLN A 297 -6.93 12.99 5.60
C GLN A 297 -6.56 11.51 5.60
N LEU A 298 -5.29 11.23 5.29
CA LEU A 298 -4.65 9.94 5.54
C LEU A 298 -4.61 9.72 7.06
N THR A 299 -5.69 9.21 7.67
CA THR A 299 -5.85 9.18 9.13
C THR A 299 -4.72 8.44 9.85
N LEU A 300 -4.07 7.48 9.18
CA LEU A 300 -2.94 6.74 9.71
C LEU A 300 -1.64 7.56 9.75
N PHE A 301 -1.41 8.45 8.79
CA PHE A 301 -0.15 9.22 8.65
C PHE A 301 -0.35 10.73 8.74
N ASN A 302 -1.54 11.17 9.17
CA ASN A 302 -1.85 12.52 9.58
C ASN A 302 -1.31 12.74 11.00
N ILE A 303 -0.32 13.63 11.14
CA ILE A 303 0.38 13.88 12.41
C ILE A 303 -0.53 14.38 13.54
N ASN A 304 -1.71 14.90 13.22
CA ASN A 304 -2.71 15.39 14.18
C ASN A 304 -3.80 14.34 14.51
N SER A 305 -3.75 13.17 13.89
CA SER A 305 -4.67 12.05 14.16
C SER A 305 -4.36 11.40 15.50
N THR A 306 -5.39 11.07 16.28
CA THR A 306 -5.23 10.32 17.55
C THR A 306 -4.88 8.84 17.32
N ASN A 307 -4.96 8.36 16.08
CA ASN A 307 -4.57 7.01 15.67
C ASN A 307 -3.31 7.01 14.77
N PHE A 308 -2.49 8.06 14.86
CA PHE A 308 -1.29 8.16 14.04
C PHE A 308 -0.40 6.90 14.20
N GLY A 309 0.02 6.35 13.07
CA GLY A 309 0.86 5.16 13.01
C GLY A 309 0.21 3.86 13.47
N ARG A 310 -1.06 3.81 13.92
CA ARG A 310 -1.69 2.59 14.46
C ARG A 310 -2.38 1.74 13.39
N LEU A 311 -1.92 0.50 13.19
CA LEU A 311 -2.54 -0.46 12.27
C LEU A 311 -3.78 -1.10 12.92
N THR A 312 -4.94 -0.90 12.32
CA THR A 312 -6.24 -1.36 12.83
C THR A 312 -6.93 -2.39 11.94
N SER A 313 -6.43 -2.62 10.72
CA SER A 313 -7.03 -3.56 9.77
C SER A 313 -6.01 -4.55 9.20
N THR A 314 -6.52 -5.72 8.82
CA THR A 314 -5.74 -6.82 8.26
C THR A 314 -6.52 -7.48 7.14
N PHE A 315 -5.81 -8.11 6.20
CA PHE A 315 -6.41 -9.02 5.23
C PHE A 315 -6.75 -10.37 5.89
N SER A 316 -7.45 -11.22 5.14
CA SER A 316 -7.95 -12.51 5.63
C SER A 316 -6.86 -13.36 6.32
N PRO A 317 -7.18 -13.97 7.48
CA PRO A 317 -6.30 -14.92 8.14
C PRO A 317 -6.25 -16.24 7.35
N ARG A 318 -5.53 -17.22 7.87
CA ARG A 318 -5.52 -18.57 7.30
C ARG A 318 -6.92 -19.18 7.29
N ILE A 319 -7.33 -19.68 6.14
CA ILE A 319 -8.58 -20.43 5.95
C ILE A 319 -8.23 -21.78 5.37
N ILE A 320 -8.70 -22.86 6.01
CA ILE A 320 -8.51 -24.23 5.53
C ILE A 320 -9.88 -24.79 5.16
N GLN A 321 -9.98 -25.35 3.96
CA GLN A 321 -11.19 -25.99 3.49
C GLN A 321 -10.92 -27.37 2.93
N PHE A 322 -11.91 -28.24 3.09
CA PHE A 322 -11.90 -29.60 2.58
C PHE A 322 -13.10 -29.78 1.66
N ALA A 323 -12.88 -30.44 0.54
CA ALA A 323 -13.95 -30.78 -0.39
C ALA A 323 -13.78 -32.22 -0.87
N ALA A 324 -14.90 -32.89 -1.07
CA ALA A 324 -14.95 -34.19 -1.74
C ALA A 324 -15.90 -34.08 -2.93
N ARG A 325 -15.46 -34.59 -4.08
CA ARG A 325 -16.28 -34.69 -5.29
C ARG A 325 -16.31 -36.13 -5.76
N PHE A 326 -17.50 -36.65 -5.94
CA PHE A 326 -17.73 -37.96 -6.53
C PHE A 326 -18.18 -37.78 -7.99
N GLU A 327 -17.52 -38.48 -8.91
CA GLU A 327 -17.79 -38.46 -10.35
C GLU A 327 -18.19 -39.88 -10.78
N PHE A 328 -19.25 -40.01 -11.58
CA PHE A 328 -19.84 -41.27 -12.03
C PHE A 328 -20.19 -41.25 -13.51
#